data_AF-A0A4R9J6K4-F1
#
_entry.id   AF-A0A4R9J6K4-F1
#
_cell.length_a   1.000
_cell.length_b   1.000
_cell.length_c   1.000
_cell.angle_alpha   90.00
_cell.angle_beta   90.00
_cell.angle_gamma   90.00
#
_symmetry.space_group_name_H-M   'P 1'
#
loop_
_entity.id
_entity.type
_entity.pdbx_description
1 polymer ?
#
loop_
_entity_poly.entity_id
_entity_poly.type
_entity_poly.pdbx_seq_one_letter_code
_entity_poly.pdbx_strand_id
1 'polypeptide(L)'
;MNFSETGRIDLPEYKSNSRESFFIFLSITVFSVAVFEEVRALFVVPVLLFLFLLIGFQFKWKSLFYLNIPLCALTFINVFPYAKNLWPGTLIVALVFYFLAFSKIRKAELLRWWPKGEVSKQVLGLSILFVLSASIALFLWFYLLDPDISDIKENFPKGEIPLLITAGLGFAIINAIAEEFLFRGILFESLLTAGLSLFWALLFQAISFGILHLYGFPRGWVGIVLAGIYGLMTGLIRILSKGIYYPVLVHFFADITIAGIVLFFAK
;
A
#
# COMPACT_ATOMS: atom_id res chain seq x y z
N MET A 1 -4.12 9.44 -21.99
CA MET A 1 -4.22 7.96 -22.11
C MET A 1 -5.71 7.63 -22.05
N ASN A 2 -6.28 7.06 -23.12
CA ASN A 2 -7.70 6.69 -23.13
C ASN A 2 -7.85 5.35 -22.39
N PHE A 3 -8.36 5.35 -21.15
CA PHE A 3 -8.49 4.14 -20.32
C PHE A 3 -9.54 3.16 -20.85
N SER A 4 -10.39 3.56 -21.80
CA SER A 4 -11.46 2.74 -22.37
C SER A 4 -11.01 1.76 -23.45
N GLU A 5 -9.83 1.95 -24.05
CA GLU A 5 -9.32 1.11 -25.15
C GLU A 5 -8.34 0.03 -24.70
N THR A 6 -7.99 0.00 -23.41
CA THR A 6 -6.93 -0.88 -22.93
C THR A 6 -7.50 -2.15 -22.35
N GLY A 7 -7.56 -3.22 -23.16
CA GLY A 7 -7.57 -4.62 -22.69
C GLY A 7 -6.27 -5.02 -21.97
N ARG A 8 -5.77 -4.13 -21.09
CA ARG A 8 -4.44 -4.22 -20.48
C ARG A 8 -4.44 -4.91 -19.12
N ILE A 9 -5.59 -5.15 -18.51
CA ILE A 9 -5.73 -6.01 -17.34
C ILE A 9 -7.08 -6.73 -17.44
N ASP A 10 -7.10 -8.03 -17.15
CA ASP A 10 -8.36 -8.76 -17.04
C ASP A 10 -9.16 -8.20 -15.85
N LEU A 11 -10.46 -7.99 -16.02
CA LEU A 11 -11.36 -7.59 -14.93
C LEU A 11 -11.75 -8.81 -14.08
N PRO A 12 -12.06 -8.63 -12.78
CA PRO A 12 -12.39 -9.76 -11.93
C PRO A 12 -13.63 -10.49 -12.40
N GLU A 13 -13.54 -11.82 -12.45
CA GLU A 13 -14.67 -12.71 -12.69
C GLU A 13 -15.66 -12.62 -11.51
N TYR A 14 -15.14 -12.60 -10.28
CA TYR A 14 -15.94 -12.28 -9.10
C TYR A 14 -16.38 -10.81 -9.12
N LYS A 15 -17.69 -10.58 -9.21
CA LYS A 15 -18.30 -9.26 -9.15
C LYS A 15 -19.15 -9.12 -7.88
N SER A 16 -18.85 -8.08 -7.12
CA SER A 16 -19.60 -7.71 -5.93
C SER A 16 -20.99 -7.21 -6.33
N ASN A 17 -22.00 -7.51 -5.53
CA ASN A 17 -23.30 -6.83 -5.63
C ASN A 17 -23.19 -5.41 -5.06
N SER A 18 -24.17 -4.55 -5.33
CA SER A 18 -24.14 -3.13 -4.91
C SER A 18 -23.93 -2.92 -3.40
N ARG A 19 -24.43 -3.84 -2.55
CA ARG A 19 -24.25 -3.74 -1.09
C ARG A 19 -22.82 -4.09 -0.71
N GLU A 20 -22.27 -5.19 -1.24
CA GLU A 20 -20.87 -5.55 -1.03
C GLU A 20 -19.93 -4.43 -1.51
N SER A 21 -20.18 -3.86 -2.69
CA SER A 21 -19.43 -2.71 -3.21
C SER A 21 -19.44 -1.54 -2.25
N PHE A 22 -20.61 -1.14 -1.73
CA PHE A 22 -20.74 -0.07 -0.75
C PHE A 22 -19.86 -0.30 0.48
N PHE A 23 -19.87 -1.52 1.03
CA PHE A 23 -19.04 -1.84 2.19
C PHE A 23 -17.55 -1.92 1.87
N ILE A 24 -17.16 -2.31 0.65
CA ILE A 24 -15.75 -2.26 0.21
C ILE A 24 -15.25 -0.81 0.23
N PHE A 25 -16.01 0.12 -0.36
CA PHE A 25 -15.68 1.54 -0.31
C PHE A 25 -15.58 2.04 1.12
N LEU A 26 -16.57 1.73 1.94
CA LEU A 26 -16.61 2.16 3.33
C LEU A 26 -15.41 1.60 4.12
N SER A 27 -15.01 0.35 3.88
CA SER A 27 -13.84 -0.27 4.49
C SER A 27 -12.56 0.50 4.16
N ILE A 28 -12.37 0.89 2.89
CA ILE A 28 -11.18 1.62 2.45
C ILE A 28 -11.18 3.05 3.00
N THR A 29 -12.33 3.72 3.03
CA THR A 29 -12.46 5.05 3.65
C THR A 29 -12.17 5.00 5.15
N VAL A 30 -12.77 4.05 5.88
CA VAL A 30 -12.52 3.84 7.31
C VAL A 30 -11.05 3.51 7.58
N PHE A 31 -10.43 2.68 6.74
CA PHE A 31 -9.01 2.39 6.83
C PHE A 31 -8.14 3.63 6.59
N SER A 32 -8.49 4.48 5.63
CA SER A 32 -7.70 5.68 5.31
C SER A 32 -7.68 6.69 6.47
N VAL A 33 -8.76 6.79 7.25
CA VAL A 33 -8.80 7.66 8.43
C VAL A 33 -8.10 7.06 9.66
N ALA A 34 -7.58 5.83 9.58
CA ALA A 34 -6.82 5.19 10.66
C ALA A 34 -5.52 5.93 11.02
N VAL A 35 -5.07 6.82 10.14
CA VAL A 35 -3.87 7.63 10.35
C VAL A 35 -4.04 8.65 11.48
N PHE A 36 -5.27 9.12 11.73
CA PHE A 36 -5.57 10.12 12.74
C PHE A 36 -5.61 9.49 14.14
N GLU A 37 -4.83 10.07 15.06
CA GLU A 37 -4.65 9.53 16.41
C GLU A 37 -5.96 9.56 17.22
N GLU A 38 -6.78 10.59 17.04
CA GLU A 38 -8.07 10.76 17.71
C GLU A 38 -9.02 9.61 17.38
N VAL A 39 -9.01 9.16 16.12
CA VAL A 39 -9.85 8.06 15.65
C VAL A 39 -9.28 6.71 16.12
N ARG A 40 -7.96 6.57 16.11
CA ARG A 40 -7.26 5.35 16.49
C ARG A 40 -7.37 5.07 17.99
N ALA A 41 -7.21 6.09 18.83
CA ALA A 41 -7.29 5.98 20.29
C ALA A 41 -8.68 5.54 20.79
N LEU A 42 -9.73 5.85 20.03
CA LEU A 42 -11.10 5.47 20.34
C LEU A 42 -11.48 4.06 19.85
N PHE A 43 -10.53 3.30 19.28
CA PHE A 43 -10.76 1.95 18.70
C PHE A 43 -11.83 1.91 17.59
N VAL A 44 -12.29 3.06 17.09
CA VAL A 44 -13.44 3.14 16.16
C VAL A 44 -13.14 2.39 14.86
N VAL A 45 -11.97 2.64 14.28
CA VAL A 45 -11.56 2.02 13.01
C VAL A 45 -11.46 0.49 13.10
N PRO A 46 -10.68 -0.12 14.01
CA PRO A 46 -10.58 -1.58 14.07
C PRO A 46 -11.92 -2.24 14.40
N VAL A 47 -12.77 -1.61 15.22
CA VAL A 47 -14.13 -2.12 15.50
C VAL A 47 -15.00 -2.11 14.25
N LEU A 48 -15.03 -1.01 13.50
CA LEU A 48 -15.81 -0.93 12.26
C LEU A 48 -15.33 -1.92 11.20
N LEU A 49 -14.02 -2.04 10.99
CA LEU A 49 -13.44 -3.01 10.05
C LEU A 49 -13.72 -4.46 10.47
N PHE A 50 -13.72 -4.75 11.77
CA PHE A 50 -14.12 -6.05 12.29
C PHE A 50 -15.61 -6.32 12.01
N LEU A 51 -16.50 -5.35 12.20
CA LEU A 51 -17.91 -5.48 11.85
C LEU A 51 -18.10 -5.73 10.35
N PHE A 52 -17.35 -5.05 9.48
CA PHE A 52 -17.40 -5.28 8.03
C PHE A 52 -16.88 -6.67 7.65
N LEU A 53 -15.85 -7.17 8.35
CA LEU A 53 -15.39 -8.55 8.22
C LEU A 53 -16.51 -9.54 8.58
N LEU A 54 -17.21 -9.34 9.70
CA LEU A 54 -18.33 -10.20 10.12
C LEU A 54 -19.51 -10.14 9.14
N ILE A 55 -19.84 -8.95 8.61
CA ILE A 55 -20.84 -8.78 7.55
C ILE A 55 -20.41 -9.56 6.30
N GLY A 56 -19.15 -9.42 5.87
CA GLY A 56 -18.61 -10.15 4.73
C GLY A 56 -18.72 -11.67 4.89
N PHE A 57 -18.43 -12.17 6.09
CA PHE A 57 -18.61 -13.57 6.44
C PHE A 57 -20.09 -14.02 6.40
N GLN A 58 -20.97 -13.28 7.10
CA GLN A 58 -22.39 -13.61 7.23
C GLN A 58 -23.11 -13.67 5.87
N PHE A 59 -22.83 -12.71 4.98
CA PHE A 59 -23.45 -12.63 3.66
C PHE A 59 -22.65 -13.35 2.56
N LYS A 60 -21.54 -14.03 2.92
CA LYS A 60 -20.63 -14.71 1.98
C LYS A 60 -20.08 -13.79 0.88
N TRP A 61 -19.90 -12.51 1.21
CA TRP A 61 -19.30 -11.50 0.35
C TRP A 61 -17.77 -11.63 0.42
N LYS A 62 -17.22 -12.37 -0.54
CA LYS A 62 -15.83 -12.82 -0.50
C LYS A 62 -14.85 -11.66 -0.55
N SER A 63 -15.09 -10.69 -1.42
CA SER A 63 -14.17 -9.56 -1.60
C SER A 63 -14.13 -8.71 -0.34
N LEU A 64 -15.30 -8.36 0.22
CA LEU A 64 -15.38 -7.64 1.49
C LEU A 64 -14.70 -8.39 2.64
N PHE A 65 -14.96 -9.70 2.75
CA PHE A 65 -14.39 -10.52 3.81
C PHE A 65 -12.85 -10.53 3.76
N TYR A 66 -12.27 -10.86 2.60
CA TYR A 66 -10.81 -10.97 2.48
C TYR A 66 -10.10 -9.62 2.50
N LEU A 67 -10.75 -8.54 2.02
CA LEU A 67 -10.23 -7.18 2.18
C LEU A 67 -10.07 -6.82 3.66
N ASN A 68 -11.09 -7.11 4.49
CA ASN A 68 -11.07 -6.65 5.87
C ASN A 68 -10.17 -7.46 6.81
N ILE A 69 -9.69 -8.65 6.43
CA ILE A 69 -8.73 -9.43 7.23
C ILE A 69 -7.45 -8.61 7.53
N PRO A 70 -6.67 -8.18 6.52
CA PRO A 70 -5.46 -7.41 6.77
C PRO A 70 -5.75 -6.01 7.31
N LEU A 71 -6.85 -5.36 6.89
CA LEU A 71 -7.20 -4.02 7.39
C LEU A 71 -7.52 -4.04 8.88
N CYS A 72 -8.33 -5.00 9.32
CA CYS A 72 -8.66 -5.18 10.73
C CYS A 72 -7.42 -5.54 11.55
N ALA A 73 -6.61 -6.51 11.10
CA ALA A 73 -5.38 -6.90 11.81
C ALA A 73 -4.40 -5.73 11.94
N LEU A 74 -4.13 -5.03 10.84
CA LEU A 74 -3.20 -3.89 10.83
C LEU A 74 -3.66 -2.76 11.75
N THR A 75 -4.91 -2.35 11.62
CA THR A 75 -5.46 -1.25 12.42
C THR A 75 -5.57 -1.61 13.89
N PHE A 76 -5.89 -2.87 14.22
CA PHE A 76 -5.90 -3.36 15.60
C PHE A 76 -4.50 -3.35 16.23
N ILE A 77 -3.48 -3.87 15.52
CA ILE A 77 -2.09 -3.85 16.00
C ILE A 77 -1.61 -2.41 16.19
N ASN A 78 -1.96 -1.51 15.28
CA ASN A 78 -1.51 -0.12 15.35
C ASN A 78 -2.21 0.70 16.44
N VAL A 79 -3.22 0.18 17.15
CA VAL A 79 -3.75 0.87 18.34
C VAL A 79 -2.71 0.94 19.46
N PHE A 80 -1.81 -0.04 19.53
CA PHE A 80 -0.77 -0.05 20.56
C PHE A 80 0.30 1.02 20.24
N PRO A 81 0.63 1.93 21.17
CA PRO A 81 1.52 3.07 20.90
C PRO A 81 2.91 2.70 20.35
N TYR A 82 3.45 1.55 20.75
CA TYR A 82 4.75 1.04 20.33
C TYR A 82 4.73 0.34 18.95
N ALA A 83 3.54 0.05 18.39
CA ALA A 83 3.41 -0.64 17.12
C ALA A 83 4.04 0.14 15.95
N LYS A 84 4.06 1.48 16.02
CA LYS A 84 4.71 2.33 15.02
C LYS A 84 6.21 2.05 14.87
N ASN A 85 6.88 1.64 15.95
CA ASN A 85 8.32 1.32 15.94
C ASN A 85 8.60 -0.04 15.30
N LEU A 86 7.56 -0.82 15.02
CA LEU A 86 7.67 -2.14 14.40
C LEU A 86 7.37 -2.09 12.90
N TRP A 87 7.20 -0.92 12.29
CA TRP A 87 6.99 -0.80 10.84
C TRP A 87 8.22 -1.28 10.04
N PRO A 88 8.07 -2.03 8.93
CA PRO A 88 6.83 -2.53 8.30
C PRO A 88 6.31 -3.86 8.86
N GLY A 89 6.89 -4.38 9.94
CA GLY A 89 6.53 -5.65 10.58
C GLY A 89 5.06 -5.78 10.96
N THR A 90 4.39 -4.71 11.40
CA THR A 90 2.93 -4.74 11.69
C THR A 90 2.10 -5.05 10.45
N LEU A 91 2.49 -4.50 9.29
CA LEU A 91 1.87 -4.80 8.00
C LEU A 91 2.16 -6.23 7.56
N ILE A 92 3.39 -6.73 7.78
CA ILE A 92 3.72 -8.14 7.51
C ILE A 92 2.82 -9.09 8.31
N VAL A 93 2.61 -8.83 9.61
CA VAL A 93 1.71 -9.64 10.44
C VAL A 93 0.28 -9.61 9.88
N ALA A 94 -0.23 -8.45 9.49
CA ALA A 94 -1.55 -8.33 8.88
C ALA A 94 -1.67 -9.12 7.55
N LEU A 95 -0.63 -9.10 6.72
CA LEU A 95 -0.57 -9.88 5.49
C LEU A 95 -0.48 -11.38 5.76
N VAL A 96 0.21 -11.82 6.82
CA VAL A 96 0.22 -13.23 7.24
C VAL A 96 -1.22 -13.71 7.48
N PHE A 97 -2.03 -12.97 8.23
CA PHE A 97 -3.44 -13.32 8.44
C PHE A 97 -4.23 -13.44 7.13
N TYR A 98 -4.00 -12.54 6.16
CA TYR A 98 -4.59 -12.65 4.83
C TYR A 98 -4.16 -13.94 4.12
N PHE A 99 -2.87 -14.25 4.13
CA PHE A 99 -2.31 -15.41 3.43
C PHE A 99 -2.61 -16.75 4.11
N LEU A 100 -3.02 -16.79 5.39
CA LEU A 100 -3.58 -18.02 5.99
C LEU A 100 -4.79 -18.55 5.22
N ALA A 101 -5.50 -17.68 4.49
CA ALA A 101 -6.62 -18.05 3.64
C ALA A 101 -6.26 -18.19 2.15
N PHE A 102 -4.97 -18.25 1.78
CA PHE A 102 -4.48 -18.19 0.39
C PHE A 102 -5.24 -19.11 -0.58
N SER A 103 -5.41 -20.40 -0.23
CA SER A 103 -6.12 -21.35 -1.09
C SER A 103 -7.58 -20.98 -1.32
N LYS A 104 -8.24 -20.37 -0.33
CA LYS A 104 -9.64 -19.94 -0.45
C LYS A 104 -9.76 -18.64 -1.25
N ILE A 105 -8.83 -17.72 -1.08
CA ILE A 105 -8.74 -16.46 -1.84
C ILE A 105 -8.46 -16.77 -3.32
N ARG A 106 -7.54 -17.71 -3.60
CA ARG A 106 -7.25 -18.19 -4.96
C ARG A 106 -8.51 -18.77 -5.63
N LYS A 107 -9.24 -19.65 -4.93
CA LYS A 107 -10.51 -20.22 -5.41
C LYS A 107 -11.64 -19.18 -5.56
N ALA A 108 -11.51 -18.04 -4.89
CA ALA A 108 -12.40 -16.90 -5.03
C ALA A 108 -11.97 -15.94 -6.15
N GLU A 109 -10.85 -16.22 -6.83
CA GLU A 109 -10.29 -15.42 -7.93
C GLU A 109 -9.89 -14.00 -7.53
N LEU A 110 -9.51 -13.81 -6.26
CA LEU A 110 -9.09 -12.52 -5.69
C LEU A 110 -7.56 -12.36 -5.63
N LEU A 111 -6.80 -13.23 -6.31
CA LEU A 111 -5.32 -13.19 -6.38
C LEU A 111 -4.81 -12.91 -7.79
N ARG A 112 -5.59 -12.25 -8.64
CA ARG A 112 -5.21 -11.97 -10.04
C ARG A 112 -4.06 -10.98 -10.16
N TRP A 113 -3.74 -10.28 -9.07
CA TRP A 113 -2.57 -9.43 -8.94
C TRP A 113 -1.27 -10.20 -8.64
N TRP A 114 -1.35 -11.43 -8.14
CA TRP A 114 -0.20 -12.25 -7.72
C TRP A 114 0.85 -12.58 -8.81
N PRO A 115 0.49 -12.74 -10.10
CA PRO A 115 1.48 -13.06 -11.13
C PRO A 115 2.63 -12.06 -11.21
N LYS A 116 3.78 -12.52 -11.72
CA LYS A 116 4.95 -11.67 -12.00
C LYS A 116 4.62 -10.53 -12.95
N GLY A 117 3.73 -10.76 -13.91
CA GLY A 117 3.37 -9.79 -14.93
C GLY A 117 4.24 -9.86 -16.19
N GLU A 118 3.85 -9.08 -17.19
CA GLU A 118 4.44 -9.00 -18.53
C GLU A 118 5.49 -7.88 -18.60
N VAL A 119 6.58 -8.15 -19.30
CA VAL A 119 7.66 -7.18 -19.53
C VAL A 119 7.46 -6.53 -20.88
N SER A 120 7.38 -5.20 -20.92
CA SER A 120 7.39 -4.43 -22.16
C SER A 120 8.37 -3.27 -22.07
N LYS A 121 8.81 -2.76 -23.23
CA LYS A 121 9.65 -1.54 -23.28
C LYS A 121 8.97 -0.35 -22.60
N GLN A 122 7.64 -0.26 -22.72
CA GLN A 122 6.86 0.78 -22.03
C GLN A 122 6.92 0.62 -20.51
N VAL A 123 6.73 -0.59 -19.98
CA VAL A 123 6.81 -0.86 -18.53
C VAL A 123 8.21 -0.54 -18.00
N LEU A 124 9.26 -0.97 -18.68
CA LEU A 124 10.65 -0.70 -18.27
C LEU A 124 10.97 0.80 -18.32
N GLY A 125 10.62 1.48 -19.41
CA GLY A 125 10.87 2.91 -19.56
C GLY A 125 10.15 3.75 -18.51
N LEU A 126 8.87 3.45 -18.24
CA LEU A 126 8.13 4.13 -17.18
C LEU A 126 8.66 3.79 -15.78
N SER A 127 9.10 2.55 -15.54
CA SER A 127 9.70 2.16 -14.27
C SER A 127 10.97 2.97 -13.97
N ILE A 128 11.87 3.11 -14.95
CA ILE A 128 13.09 3.92 -14.81
C ILE A 128 12.73 5.38 -14.56
N LEU A 129 11.83 5.95 -15.37
CA LEU A 129 11.38 7.33 -15.21
C LEU A 129 10.82 7.57 -13.80
N PHE A 130 9.99 6.64 -13.31
CA PHE A 130 9.32 6.74 -12.02
C PHE A 130 10.29 6.63 -10.85
N VAL A 131 11.29 5.73 -10.92
CA VAL A 131 12.35 5.64 -9.92
C VAL A 131 13.15 6.95 -9.84
N LEU A 132 13.55 7.49 -10.99
CA LEU A 132 14.31 8.75 -11.03
C LEU A 132 13.48 9.92 -10.52
N SER A 133 12.23 10.07 -10.97
CA SER A 133 11.37 11.17 -10.56
C SER A 133 11.02 11.10 -9.07
N ALA A 134 10.73 9.90 -8.54
CA ALA A 134 10.45 9.70 -7.13
C ALA A 134 11.69 10.01 -6.27
N SER A 135 12.87 9.55 -6.69
CA SER A 135 14.11 9.81 -5.95
C SER A 135 14.43 11.30 -5.89
N ILE A 136 14.31 12.01 -7.02
CA ILE A 136 14.49 13.47 -7.07
C ILE A 136 13.46 14.17 -6.17
N ALA A 137 12.19 13.79 -6.26
CA ALA A 137 11.13 14.39 -5.46
C ALA A 137 11.35 14.18 -3.95
N LEU A 138 11.81 13.00 -3.53
CA LEU A 138 12.12 12.70 -2.12
C LEU A 138 13.28 13.56 -1.61
N PHE A 139 14.36 13.68 -2.38
CA PHE A 139 15.48 14.56 -2.01
C PHE A 139 15.04 16.03 -1.95
N LEU A 140 14.30 16.53 -2.93
CA LEU A 140 13.79 17.90 -2.92
C LEU A 140 12.86 18.14 -1.74
N TRP A 141 11.95 17.20 -1.44
CA TRP A 141 11.08 17.29 -0.28
C TRP A 141 11.88 17.38 1.02
N PHE A 142 12.87 16.50 1.20
CA PHE A 142 13.72 16.48 2.40
C PHE A 142 14.53 17.78 2.56
N TYR A 143 15.20 18.24 1.50
CA TYR A 143 16.06 19.42 1.58
C TYR A 143 15.32 20.76 1.61
N LEU A 144 14.19 20.88 0.90
CA LEU A 144 13.47 22.15 0.78
C LEU A 144 12.51 22.37 1.94
N LEU A 145 11.96 21.30 2.53
CA LEU A 145 10.96 21.40 3.59
C LEU A 145 11.50 21.09 4.99
N ASP A 146 12.74 20.59 5.08
CA ASP A 146 13.44 20.25 6.33
C ASP A 146 12.53 19.54 7.36
N PRO A 147 11.88 18.43 6.98
CA PRO A 147 10.94 17.75 7.86
C PRO A 147 11.68 17.12 9.03
N ASP A 148 11.14 17.27 10.24
CA ASP A 148 11.60 16.48 11.38
C ASP A 148 11.31 15.00 11.09
N ILE A 149 12.37 14.17 11.08
CA ILE A 149 12.33 12.72 10.87
C ILE A 149 13.11 11.96 11.95
N SER A 150 13.34 12.61 13.11
CA SER A 150 14.08 12.07 14.24
C SER A 150 13.51 10.72 14.71
N ASP A 151 12.19 10.60 14.78
CA ASP A 151 11.48 9.37 15.15
C ASP A 151 11.76 8.19 14.21
N ILE A 152 11.90 8.42 12.90
CA ILE A 152 12.26 7.37 11.95
C ILE A 152 13.74 6.99 12.14
N LYS A 153 14.61 7.99 12.26
CA LYS A 153 16.06 7.77 12.43
C LYS A 153 16.37 7.01 13.71
N GLU A 154 15.66 7.28 14.80
CA GLU A 154 15.82 6.58 16.08
C GLU A 154 15.46 5.09 16.00
N ASN A 155 14.56 4.71 15.09
CA ASN A 155 14.16 3.32 14.88
C ASN A 155 15.13 2.55 13.97
N PHE A 156 16.04 3.22 13.26
CA PHE A 156 17.08 2.54 12.48
C PHE A 156 18.17 1.96 13.39
N PRO A 157 18.71 0.76 13.06
CA PRO A 157 19.81 0.20 13.83
C PRO A 157 21.01 1.14 13.82
N LYS A 158 21.70 1.21 14.95
CA LYS A 158 22.96 1.94 15.10
C LYS A 158 24.12 0.95 14.93
N GLY A 159 25.15 1.31 14.18
CA GLY A 159 26.33 0.47 14.02
C GLY A 159 27.17 0.82 12.81
N GLU A 160 28.00 -0.13 12.39
CA GLU A 160 28.91 0.03 11.26
C GLU A 160 28.17 0.09 9.92
N ILE A 161 28.81 0.70 8.92
CA ILE A 161 28.26 0.91 7.58
C ILE A 161 27.67 -0.38 6.95
N PRO A 162 28.31 -1.56 7.03
CA PRO A 162 27.74 -2.78 6.47
C PRO A 162 26.40 -3.18 7.10
N LEU A 163 26.25 -2.98 8.41
CA LEU A 163 25.00 -3.25 9.12
C LEU A 163 23.90 -2.27 8.68
N LEU A 164 24.23 -0.99 8.55
CA LEU A 164 23.29 0.05 8.09
C LEU A 164 22.81 -0.22 6.66
N ILE A 165 23.72 -0.57 5.76
CA ILE A 165 23.38 -0.94 4.37
C ILE A 165 22.48 -2.18 4.36
N THR A 166 22.82 -3.21 5.13
CA THR A 166 22.03 -4.45 5.21
C THR A 166 20.63 -4.17 5.74
N ALA A 167 20.52 -3.35 6.78
CA ALA A 167 19.24 -2.95 7.36
C ALA A 167 18.40 -2.11 6.38
N GLY A 168 19.00 -1.14 5.70
CA GLY A 168 18.33 -0.31 4.70
C GLY A 168 17.80 -1.13 3.51
N LEU A 169 18.59 -2.07 3.00
CA LEU A 169 18.15 -2.99 1.95
C LEU A 169 17.05 -3.94 2.43
N GLY A 170 17.18 -4.49 3.64
CA GLY A 170 16.17 -5.35 4.24
C GLY A 170 14.83 -4.62 4.42
N PHE A 171 14.87 -3.40 4.96
CA PHE A 171 13.72 -2.51 5.06
C PHE A 171 13.09 -2.28 3.68
N ALA A 172 13.88 -1.86 2.69
CA ALA A 172 13.37 -1.52 1.36
C ALA A 172 12.70 -2.70 0.66
N ILE A 173 13.22 -3.92 0.82
CA ILE A 173 12.60 -5.11 0.21
C ILE A 173 11.28 -5.44 0.91
N ILE A 174 11.30 -5.50 2.25
CA ILE A 174 10.14 -5.93 3.04
C ILE A 174 9.01 -4.90 2.93
N ASN A 175 9.33 -3.61 3.04
CA ASN A 175 8.37 -2.51 2.94
C ASN A 175 7.70 -2.47 1.57
N ALA A 176 8.49 -2.44 0.49
CA ALA A 176 8.00 -2.45 -0.89
C ALA A 176 7.05 -3.63 -1.17
N ILE A 177 7.41 -4.85 -0.73
CA ILE A 177 6.53 -6.02 -0.89
C ILE A 177 5.24 -5.83 -0.12
N ALA A 178 5.34 -5.44 1.15
CA ALA A 178 4.20 -5.35 2.05
C ALA A 178 3.19 -4.30 1.59
N GLU A 179 3.66 -3.11 1.28
CA GLU A 179 2.81 -2.01 0.83
C GLU A 179 2.17 -2.31 -0.53
N GLU A 180 2.94 -2.77 -1.52
CA GLU A 180 2.36 -3.05 -2.83
C GLU A 180 1.35 -4.21 -2.78
N PHE A 181 1.57 -5.22 -1.93
CA PHE A 181 0.60 -6.30 -1.73
C PHE A 181 -0.71 -5.79 -1.13
N LEU A 182 -0.64 -4.90 -0.15
CA LEU A 182 -1.85 -4.32 0.43
C LEU A 182 -2.56 -3.41 -0.59
N PHE A 183 -1.85 -2.45 -1.19
CA PHE A 183 -2.49 -1.40 -1.97
C PHE A 183 -2.76 -1.80 -3.42
N ARG A 184 -1.77 -2.32 -4.15
CA ARG A 184 -1.88 -2.67 -5.58
C ARG A 184 -2.39 -4.09 -5.78
N GLY A 185 -2.22 -4.94 -4.77
CA GLY A 185 -2.86 -6.24 -4.67
C GLY A 185 -4.27 -6.11 -4.13
N ILE A 186 -4.41 -6.06 -2.81
CA ILE A 186 -5.67 -6.32 -2.10
C ILE A 186 -6.69 -5.19 -2.26
N LEU A 187 -6.34 -3.93 -1.97
CA LEU A 187 -7.27 -2.79 -2.10
C LEU A 187 -7.68 -2.59 -3.55
N PHE A 188 -6.71 -2.55 -4.48
CA PHE A 188 -7.01 -2.31 -5.88
C PHE A 188 -7.87 -3.43 -6.49
N GLU A 189 -7.57 -4.70 -6.20
CA GLU A 189 -8.41 -5.83 -6.61
C GLU A 189 -9.82 -5.71 -6.06
N SER A 190 -9.96 -5.36 -4.77
CA SER A 190 -11.27 -5.20 -4.12
C SER A 190 -12.09 -4.07 -4.77
N LEU A 191 -11.46 -2.94 -5.11
CA LEU A 191 -12.09 -1.85 -5.83
C LEU A 191 -12.55 -2.29 -7.23
N LEU A 192 -11.76 -3.08 -7.96
CA LEU A 192 -12.19 -3.62 -9.25
C LEU A 192 -13.39 -4.57 -9.10
N THR A 193 -13.38 -5.45 -8.09
CA THR A 193 -14.51 -6.35 -7.82
C THR A 193 -15.78 -5.60 -7.39
N ALA A 194 -15.63 -4.40 -6.81
CA ALA A 194 -16.74 -3.52 -6.46
C ALA A 194 -17.39 -2.84 -7.69
N GLY A 195 -16.85 -3.06 -8.90
CA GLY A 195 -17.42 -2.58 -10.16
C GLY A 195 -16.93 -1.20 -10.57
N LEU A 196 -15.88 -0.67 -9.94
CA LEU A 196 -15.30 0.62 -10.33
C LEU A 196 -14.58 0.48 -11.66
N SER A 197 -14.61 1.57 -12.44
CA SER A 197 -13.72 1.67 -13.59
C SER A 197 -12.26 1.67 -13.13
N LEU A 198 -11.36 1.25 -14.02
CA LEU A 198 -9.93 1.18 -13.76
C LEU A 198 -9.35 2.51 -13.26
N PHE A 199 -9.82 3.62 -13.85
CA PHE A 199 -9.42 4.97 -13.46
C PHE A 199 -9.79 5.27 -12.00
N TRP A 200 -11.04 5.00 -11.60
CA TRP A 200 -11.49 5.28 -10.24
C TRP A 200 -10.81 4.37 -9.23
N ALA A 201 -10.68 3.08 -9.54
CA ALA A 201 -9.99 2.14 -8.67
C ALA A 201 -8.50 2.53 -8.48
N LEU A 202 -7.82 2.99 -9.53
CA LEU A 202 -6.46 3.53 -9.46
C LEU A 202 -6.39 4.80 -8.59
N LEU A 203 -7.35 5.70 -8.71
CA LEU A 203 -7.39 6.95 -7.96
C LEU A 203 -7.68 6.71 -6.48
N PHE A 204 -8.68 5.89 -6.14
CA PHE A 204 -9.07 5.62 -4.76
C PHE A 204 -7.94 4.93 -3.97
N GLN A 205 -7.27 3.93 -4.56
CA GLN A 205 -6.14 3.29 -3.87
C GLN A 205 -4.97 4.25 -3.67
N ALA A 206 -4.72 5.16 -4.63
CA ALA A 206 -3.65 6.13 -4.53
C ALA A 206 -3.92 7.20 -3.48
N ILE A 207 -5.17 7.68 -3.38
CA ILE A 207 -5.60 8.60 -2.33
C ILE A 207 -5.45 7.94 -0.95
N SER A 208 -5.91 6.69 -0.80
CA SER A 208 -5.77 5.95 0.46
C SER A 208 -4.29 5.80 0.85
N PHE A 209 -3.45 5.42 -0.11
CA PHE A 209 -2.00 5.32 0.08
C PHE A 209 -1.40 6.65 0.55
N GLY A 210 -1.72 7.76 -0.13
CA GLY A 210 -1.25 9.09 0.24
C GLY A 210 -1.67 9.50 1.65
N ILE A 211 -2.95 9.34 2.02
CA ILE A 211 -3.46 9.74 3.35
C ILE A 211 -2.71 9.00 4.46
N LEU A 212 -2.45 7.70 4.28
CA LEU A 212 -1.75 6.89 5.27
C LEU A 212 -0.27 7.28 5.46
N HIS A 213 0.27 8.12 4.58
CA HIS A 213 1.60 8.70 4.71
C HIS A 213 1.63 10.03 5.48
N LEU A 214 0.51 10.53 6.01
CA LEU A 214 0.47 11.79 6.76
C LEU A 214 1.58 11.90 7.83
N TYR A 215 1.85 10.81 8.55
CA TYR A 215 2.93 10.70 9.54
C TYR A 215 4.06 9.76 9.11
N GLY A 216 4.06 9.30 7.85
CA GLY A 216 5.03 8.36 7.29
C GLY A 216 6.23 9.03 6.62
N PHE A 217 6.71 8.48 5.50
CA PHE A 217 7.76 9.08 4.68
C PHE A 217 7.36 9.02 3.21
N PRO A 218 7.24 10.16 2.51
CA PRO A 218 7.31 11.54 3.00
C PRO A 218 6.09 11.91 3.88
N ARG A 219 6.30 12.72 4.93
CA ARG A 219 5.25 13.17 5.88
C ARG A 219 4.62 14.53 5.55
N GLY A 220 3.51 14.81 6.24
CA GLY A 220 2.74 16.05 6.15
C GLY A 220 1.87 16.11 4.89
N TRP A 221 1.19 17.23 4.69
CA TRP A 221 0.28 17.41 3.55
C TRP A 221 0.99 17.29 2.19
N VAL A 222 2.22 17.80 2.08
CA VAL A 222 3.04 17.60 0.87
C VAL A 222 3.38 16.12 0.71
N GLY A 223 3.71 15.43 1.80
CA GLY A 223 3.94 14.00 1.83
C GLY A 223 2.75 13.19 1.32
N ILE A 224 1.53 13.52 1.76
CA ILE A 224 0.29 12.90 1.26
C ILE A 224 0.18 13.01 -0.26
N VAL A 225 0.44 14.20 -0.82
CA VAL A 225 0.36 14.43 -2.25
C VAL A 225 1.45 13.66 -3.00
N LEU A 226 2.70 13.69 -2.52
CA LEU A 226 3.82 12.99 -3.13
C LEU A 226 3.60 11.46 -3.10
N ALA A 227 3.23 10.92 -1.94
CA ALA A 227 2.89 9.51 -1.78
C ALA A 227 1.68 9.13 -2.63
N GLY A 228 0.65 9.98 -2.72
CA GLY A 228 -0.50 9.74 -3.61
C GLY A 228 -0.12 9.69 -5.09
N ILE A 229 0.74 10.59 -5.56
CA ILE A 229 1.28 10.57 -6.93
C ILE A 229 2.08 9.28 -7.16
N TYR A 230 2.91 8.89 -6.19
CA TYR A 230 3.63 7.62 -6.22
C TYR A 230 2.67 6.41 -6.26
N GLY A 231 1.57 6.51 -5.50
CA GLY A 231 0.34 5.73 -5.55
C GLY A 231 -0.15 5.44 -6.97
N LEU A 232 -0.34 6.51 -7.73
CA LEU A 232 -0.79 6.47 -9.11
C LEU A 232 0.26 5.85 -10.03
N MET A 233 1.54 6.17 -9.82
CA MET A 233 2.66 5.69 -10.63
C MET A 233 2.80 4.17 -10.53
N THR A 234 2.93 3.59 -9.34
CA THR A 234 3.09 2.13 -9.23
C THR A 234 1.79 1.38 -9.51
N GLY A 235 0.63 1.99 -9.25
CA GLY A 235 -0.67 1.48 -9.71
C GLY A 235 -0.77 1.41 -11.24
N LEU A 236 -0.26 2.42 -11.96
CA LEU A 236 -0.17 2.38 -13.42
C LEU A 236 0.78 1.28 -13.89
N ILE A 237 1.93 1.11 -13.25
CA ILE A 237 2.84 -0.01 -13.56
C ILE A 237 2.15 -1.36 -13.34
N ARG A 238 1.33 -1.53 -12.28
CA ARG A 238 0.55 -2.75 -12.04
C ARG A 238 -0.44 -3.03 -13.17
N ILE A 239 -1.08 -1.99 -13.69
CA ILE A 239 -2.01 -2.11 -14.82
C ILE A 239 -1.26 -2.56 -16.07
N LEU A 240 -0.18 -1.84 -16.40
CA LEU A 240 0.58 -2.07 -17.64
C LEU A 240 1.32 -3.40 -17.67
N SER A 241 1.78 -3.86 -16.51
CA SER A 241 2.48 -5.14 -16.37
C SER A 241 1.56 -6.30 -16.03
N LYS A 242 0.27 -6.09 -15.71
CA LYS A 242 -0.66 -7.16 -15.28
C LYS A 242 -0.17 -7.98 -14.07
N GLY A 243 0.74 -7.45 -13.26
CA GLY A 243 1.32 -8.18 -12.14
C GLY A 243 1.90 -7.26 -11.08
N ILE A 244 2.32 -7.86 -9.97
CA ILE A 244 2.77 -7.13 -8.77
C ILE A 244 4.29 -6.93 -8.69
N TYR A 245 5.06 -7.72 -9.45
CA TYR A 245 6.53 -7.69 -9.37
C TYR A 245 7.13 -6.34 -9.76
N TYR A 246 6.66 -5.73 -10.85
CA TYR A 246 7.20 -4.44 -11.32
C TYR A 246 6.88 -3.26 -10.39
N PRO A 247 5.64 -3.12 -9.86
CA PRO A 247 5.35 -2.17 -8.80
C PRO A 247 6.28 -2.33 -7.59
N VAL A 248 6.47 -3.57 -7.10
CA VAL A 248 7.38 -3.87 -5.98
C VAL A 248 8.81 -3.46 -6.29
N LEU A 249 9.30 -3.76 -7.50
CA LEU A 249 10.66 -3.40 -7.90
C LEU A 249 10.85 -1.88 -7.95
N VAL A 250 9.87 -1.13 -8.46
CA VAL A 250 9.91 0.34 -8.49
C VAL A 250 9.85 0.91 -7.07
N HIS A 251 9.04 0.33 -6.19
CA HIS A 251 8.92 0.68 -4.77
C HIS A 251 10.23 0.46 -4.02
N PHE A 252 10.85 -0.70 -4.21
CA PHE A 252 12.14 -1.02 -3.61
C PHE A 252 13.21 0.06 -3.87
N PHE A 253 13.29 0.62 -5.08
CA PHE A 253 14.25 1.69 -5.36
C PHE A 253 13.88 3.03 -4.72
N ALA A 254 12.59 3.34 -4.57
CA ALA A 254 12.18 4.51 -3.79
C ALA A 254 12.59 4.34 -2.31
N ASP A 255 12.39 3.15 -1.74
CA ASP A 255 12.77 2.87 -0.35
C ASP A 255 14.29 2.85 -0.14
N ILE A 256 15.09 2.46 -1.15
CA ILE A 256 16.55 2.67 -1.10
C ILE A 256 16.89 4.15 -0.96
N THR A 257 16.21 5.03 -1.71
CA THR A 257 16.41 6.47 -1.59
C THR A 257 16.01 6.98 -0.21
N ILE A 258 14.89 6.50 0.33
CA ILE A 258 14.45 6.82 1.70
C ILE A 258 15.51 6.38 2.72
N ALA A 259 15.95 5.12 2.66
CA ALA A 259 16.98 4.59 3.55
C ALA A 259 18.28 5.40 3.43
N GLY A 260 18.67 5.81 2.22
CA GLY A 260 19.82 6.67 1.98
C GLY A 260 19.68 8.02 2.68
N ILE A 261 18.52 8.69 2.54
CA ILE A 261 18.22 9.96 3.22
C ILE A 261 18.34 9.80 4.74
N VAL A 262 17.66 8.79 5.30
CA VAL A 262 17.63 8.57 6.76
C VAL A 262 19.00 8.23 7.32
N LEU A 263 19.76 7.36 6.65
CA LEU A 263 21.04 6.87 7.16
C LEU A 263 22.20 7.87 7.02
N PHE A 264 22.20 8.68 5.96
CA PHE A 264 23.38 9.48 5.59
C PHE A 264 23.14 10.99 5.54
N PHE A 265 21.89 11.45 5.46
CA PHE A 265 21.58 12.88 5.29
C PHE A 265 20.76 13.48 6.43
N ALA A 266 19.99 12.66 7.16
CA ALA A 266 19.30 13.08 8.37
C ALA A 266 20.30 13.44 9.48
N LYS A 267 20.19 14.65 10.03
CA LYS A 267 21.05 15.10 11.15
C LYS A 267 20.62 14.52 12.48
#